data_AF-A0A3P7LG44-F1
#
_entry.id   AF-A0A3P7LG44-F1
#
_cell.length_a   1.000
_cell.length_b   1.000
_cell.length_c   1.000
_cell.angle_alpha   90.00
_cell.angle_beta   90.00
_cell.angle_gamma   90.00
#
_symmetry.space_group_name_H-M   'P 1'
#
loop_
_entity.id
_entity.type
_entity.pdbx_description
1 polymer ?
#
loop_
_entity_poly.entity_id
_entity_poly.type
_entity_poly.pdbx_seq_one_letter_code
_entity_poly.pdbx_strand_id
1 'polypeptide(L)'
;MQVRRRLPTLDTVVAAGFMTEAERDKYTEYSNKLKEIRCTPHFLPIHWCYTLLFEARTAGKLSCDLMLNEIVKHIGDFRRGLAQLANFDWVPIPLVYPQVVFLAVRSYFFLCLIARQSVLIDGEPPQDPSPLAGRSDYAQPN
;
A
#
# COMPACT_ATOMS: atom_id res chain seq x y z
N MET A 1 2.50 -5.66 -0.94
CA MET A 1 3.14 -6.96 -0.59
C MET A 1 4.00 -7.60 -1.67
N GLN A 2 3.93 -7.22 -2.96
CA GLN A 2 4.75 -7.86 -4.01
C GLN A 2 6.26 -7.79 -3.77
N VAL A 3 6.76 -6.66 -3.25
CA VAL A 3 8.19 -6.49 -2.93
C VAL A 3 8.64 -7.44 -1.81
N ARG A 4 7.87 -7.57 -0.73
CA ARG A 4 8.18 -8.49 0.38
C ARG A 4 8.15 -9.97 -0.05
N ARG A 5 7.39 -10.32 -1.11
CA ARG A 5 7.43 -11.66 -1.70
C ARG A 5 8.67 -11.90 -2.56
N ARG A 6 9.20 -10.85 -3.20
CA ARG A 6 10.45 -10.92 -4.00
C ARG A 6 11.70 -10.89 -3.12
N LEU A 7 11.67 -10.14 -2.03
CA LEU A 7 12.78 -9.94 -1.10
C LEU A 7 12.32 -10.30 0.33
N PRO A 8 12.20 -11.60 0.63
CA PRO A 8 11.72 -12.07 1.93
C PRO A 8 12.75 -11.90 3.06
N THR A 9 14.04 -12.05 2.75
CA THR A 9 15.14 -12.01 3.75
C THR A 9 16.26 -11.09 3.32
N LEU A 10 17.09 -10.65 4.27
CA LEU A 10 18.28 -9.84 3.97
C LEU A 10 19.25 -10.55 3.02
N ASP A 11 19.36 -11.88 3.11
CA ASP A 11 20.24 -12.65 2.23
C ASP A 11 19.75 -12.59 0.76
N THR A 12 18.43 -12.54 0.53
CA THR A 12 17.89 -12.30 -0.83
C THR A 12 18.16 -10.89 -1.34
N VAL A 13 18.29 -9.91 -0.45
CA VAL A 13 18.67 -8.53 -0.81
C VAL A 13 20.14 -8.47 -1.22
N VAL A 14 21.01 -9.22 -0.53
CA VAL A 14 22.42 -9.37 -0.90
C VAL A 14 22.56 -10.11 -2.23
N ALA A 15 21.86 -11.24 -2.40
CA ALA A 15 21.87 -12.02 -3.63
C ALA A 15 21.33 -11.23 -4.85
N ALA A 16 20.40 -10.31 -4.62
CA ALA A 16 19.89 -9.39 -5.65
C ALA A 16 20.85 -8.23 -5.97
N GLY A 17 21.97 -8.09 -5.24
CA GLY A 17 22.99 -7.08 -5.47
C GLY A 17 22.68 -5.69 -4.89
N PHE A 18 21.67 -5.56 -4.03
CA PHE A 18 21.32 -4.28 -3.41
C PHE A 18 22.17 -3.93 -2.18
N MET A 19 22.81 -4.92 -1.57
CA MET A 19 23.59 -4.77 -0.34
C MET A 19 24.79 -5.72 -0.39
N THR A 20 25.94 -5.27 0.09
CA THR A 20 27.12 -6.14 0.24
C THR A 20 27.03 -6.98 1.51
N GLU A 21 27.78 -8.07 1.59
CA GLU A 21 27.83 -8.92 2.80
C GLU A 21 28.29 -8.13 4.04
N ALA A 22 29.30 -7.26 3.88
CA ALA A 22 29.79 -6.41 4.96
C ALA A 22 28.74 -5.39 5.44
N GLU A 23 27.94 -4.83 4.54
CA GLU A 23 26.83 -3.94 4.90
C GLU A 23 25.70 -4.70 5.59
N ARG A 24 25.43 -5.94 5.18
CA ARG A 24 24.43 -6.81 5.81
C ARG A 24 24.77 -7.10 7.26
N ASP A 25 26.03 -7.34 7.58
CA ASP A 25 26.45 -7.62 8.95
C ASP A 25 26.32 -6.39 9.85
N LYS A 26 26.76 -5.22 9.38
CA LYS A 26 26.52 -3.94 10.07
C LYS A 26 25.02 -3.70 10.25
N TYR A 27 24.24 -3.90 9.20
CA TYR A 27 22.78 -3.73 9.25
C TYR A 27 22.15 -4.62 10.31
N THR A 28 22.58 -5.88 10.40
CA THR A 28 22.07 -6.85 11.38
C THR A 28 22.43 -6.43 12.80
N GLU A 29 23.66 -5.99 13.04
CA GLU A 29 24.11 -5.49 14.34
C GLU A 29 23.27 -4.30 14.82
N TYR A 30 23.13 -3.27 13.96
CA TYR A 30 22.32 -2.09 14.28
C TYR A 30 20.83 -2.44 14.39
N SER A 31 20.31 -3.34 13.55
CA SER A 31 18.92 -3.78 13.62
C SER A 31 18.60 -4.47 14.94
N ASN A 32 19.55 -5.22 15.50
CA ASN A 32 19.36 -5.86 16.81
C ASN A 32 19.30 -4.82 17.93
N LYS A 33 20.15 -3.79 17.89
CA LYS A 33 20.10 -2.66 18.84
C LYS A 33 18.79 -1.86 18.70
N LEU A 34 18.32 -1.64 17.48
CA LEU A 34 17.11 -0.84 17.21
C LEU A 34 15.80 -1.56 17.53
N LYS A 35 15.81 -2.90 17.60
CA LYS A 35 14.64 -3.70 18.02
C LYS A 35 14.16 -3.31 19.41
N GLU A 36 15.07 -2.94 20.31
CA GLU A 36 14.74 -2.52 21.68
C GLU A 36 13.87 -1.25 21.70
N ILE A 37 14.01 -0.39 20.70
CA ILE A 37 13.30 0.91 20.60
C ILE A 37 12.07 0.81 19.66
N ARG A 38 11.77 -0.39 19.11
CA ARG A 38 10.72 -0.62 18.10
C ARG A 38 10.81 0.30 16.87
N CYS A 39 12.02 0.76 16.54
CA CYS A 39 12.26 1.55 15.34
C CYS A 39 12.59 0.64 14.15
N THR A 40 11.97 0.89 13.01
CA THR A 40 12.27 0.15 11.77
C THR A 40 13.60 0.64 11.19
N PRO A 41 14.55 -0.25 10.86
CA PRO A 41 15.91 0.12 10.42
C PRO A 41 16.00 0.68 8.98
N HIS A 42 14.89 1.12 8.39
CA HIS A 42 14.82 1.63 7.01
C HIS A 42 15.61 2.93 6.79
N PHE A 43 15.89 3.69 7.85
CA PHE A 43 16.66 4.93 7.78
C PHE A 43 18.18 4.70 7.73
N LEU A 44 18.66 3.50 8.06
CA LEU A 44 20.08 3.22 8.23
C LEU A 44 20.88 3.39 6.92
N PRO A 45 20.42 2.88 5.75
CA PRO A 45 21.12 3.13 4.49
C PRO A 45 21.14 4.61 4.10
N ILE A 46 20.08 5.36 4.42
CA ILE A 46 20.02 6.81 4.18
C ILE A 46 21.07 7.53 5.03
N HIS A 47 21.26 7.08 6.28
CA HIS A 47 22.31 7.59 7.13
C HIS A 47 23.70 7.33 6.54
N TRP A 48 23.96 6.14 6.02
CA TRP A 48 25.22 5.84 5.32
C TRP A 48 25.45 6.70 4.08
N CYS A 49 24.39 7.04 3.33
CA CYS A 49 24.49 7.99 2.24
C CYS A 49 25.00 9.37 2.72
N TYR A 50 24.51 9.86 3.87
CA TYR A 50 24.99 11.12 4.43
C TYR A 50 26.44 11.05 4.89
N THR A 51 26.87 9.94 5.52
CA THR A 51 28.27 9.79 5.94
C THR A 51 29.22 9.76 4.74
N LEU A 52 28.86 9.00 3.70
CA LEU A 52 29.63 8.95 2.43
C LEU A 52 29.71 10.33 1.77
N LEU A 53 28.63 11.10 1.81
CA LEU A 53 28.60 12.43 1.22
C LEU A 53 29.51 13.42 1.98
N PHE A 54 29.55 13.32 3.31
CA PHE A 54 30.44 14.12 4.13
C PHE A 54 31.91 13.73 3.90
N GLU A 55 32.23 12.43 3.85
CA GLU A 55 33.57 11.94 3.51
C GLU A 55 34.01 12.41 2.11
N ALA A 56 33.12 12.39 1.12
CA ALA A 56 33.40 12.90 -0.21
C ALA A 56 33.71 14.41 -0.21
N ARG A 57 33.05 15.18 0.66
CA ARG A 57 33.35 16.61 0.84
C ARG A 57 34.72 16.83 1.48
N THR A 58 35.05 16.08 2.53
CA THR A 58 36.35 16.16 3.21
C THR A 58 37.49 15.72 2.29
N ALA A 59 37.26 14.73 1.44
CA ALA A 59 38.20 14.27 0.42
C ALA A 59 38.32 15.23 -0.79
N GLY A 60 37.61 16.36 -0.80
CA GLY A 60 37.67 17.35 -1.88
C GLY A 60 37.05 16.91 -3.21
N LYS A 61 36.24 15.84 -3.23
CA LYS A 61 35.54 15.37 -4.44
C LYS A 61 34.38 16.28 -4.84
N LEU A 62 33.89 17.08 -3.89
CA LEU A 62 32.83 18.07 -4.11
C LEU A 62 33.44 19.48 -4.15
N SER A 63 33.13 20.22 -5.21
CA SER A 63 33.73 21.53 -5.49
C SER A 63 33.32 22.62 -4.51
N CYS A 64 32.11 22.57 -3.97
CA CYS A 64 31.59 23.60 -3.05
C CYS A 64 30.53 23.07 -2.08
N ASP A 65 30.34 23.79 -0.97
CA ASP A 65 29.34 23.47 0.05
C ASP A 65 27.89 23.64 -0.46
N LEU A 66 27.70 24.47 -1.49
CA LEU A 66 26.39 24.61 -2.13
C LEU A 66 25.94 23.31 -2.80
N MET A 67 26.84 22.63 -3.52
CA MET A 67 26.52 21.33 -4.13
C MET A 67 26.22 20.27 -3.08
N LEU A 68 26.96 20.27 -1.97
CA LEU A 68 26.69 19.39 -0.83
C LEU A 68 25.27 19.62 -0.30
N ASN A 69 24.88 20.88 -0.06
CA ASN A 69 23.56 21.23 0.44
C ASN A 69 22.43 20.78 -0.49
N GLU A 70 22.58 20.95 -1.80
CA GLU A 70 21.57 20.50 -2.76
C GLU A 70 21.41 18.96 -2.76
N ILE A 71 22.52 18.20 -2.71
CA ILE A 71 22.46 16.74 -2.64
C ILE A 71 21.80 16.30 -1.31
N VAL A 72 22.20 16.90 -0.18
CA VAL A 72 21.61 16.61 1.14
C VAL A 72 20.10 16.86 1.13
N LYS A 73 19.67 17.95 0.49
CA LYS A 73 18.24 18.30 0.33
C LYS A 73 17.49 17.23 -0.45
N HIS A 74 18.00 16.79 -1.60
CA HIS A 74 17.38 15.73 -2.39
C HIS A 74 17.30 14.38 -1.65
N ILE A 75 18.35 13.99 -0.93
CA ILE A 75 18.33 12.79 -0.07
C ILE A 75 17.29 12.97 1.06
N GLY A 76 17.17 14.17 1.62
CA GLY A 76 16.19 14.51 2.63
C GLY A 76 14.74 14.41 2.14
N ASP A 77 14.48 14.83 0.90
CA ASP A 77 13.17 14.72 0.28
C ASP A 77 12.82 13.26 -0.04
N PHE A 78 13.79 12.45 -0.50
CA PHE A 78 13.61 11.00 -0.65
C PHE A 78 13.28 10.32 0.69
N ARG A 79 14.01 10.66 1.76
CA ARG A 79 13.74 10.17 3.12
C ARG A 79 12.32 10.51 3.58
N ARG A 80 11.84 11.71 3.24
CA ARG A 80 10.48 12.16 3.58
C ARG A 80 9.42 11.29 2.91
N GLY A 81 9.60 10.96 1.63
CA GLY A 81 8.70 10.05 0.92
C GLY A 81 8.66 8.65 1.54
N LEU A 82 9.82 8.11 1.95
CA LEU A 82 9.89 6.82 2.66
C LEU A 82 9.20 6.88 4.03
N ALA A 83 9.39 7.96 4.78
CA ALA A 83 8.74 8.15 6.07
C ALA A 83 7.21 8.23 5.94
N GLN A 84 6.71 8.91 4.90
CA GLN A 84 5.27 8.93 4.61
C GLN A 84 4.74 7.52 4.32
N LEU A 85 5.43 6.75 3.48
CA LEU A 85 5.06 5.35 3.20
C LEU A 85 5.03 4.50 4.48
N ALA A 86 6.03 4.65 5.35
CA ALA A 86 6.07 3.96 6.63
C ALA A 86 4.92 4.38 7.56
N ASN A 87 4.55 5.66 7.58
CA ASN A 87 3.42 6.15 8.38
C ASN A 87 2.08 5.60 7.90
N PHE A 88 1.89 5.46 6.58
CA PHE A 88 0.68 4.84 6.02
C PHE A 88 0.57 3.34 6.36
N ASP A 89 1.69 2.64 6.49
CA ASP A 89 1.71 1.24 6.94
C ASP A 89 1.50 1.13 8.46
N TRP A 90 2.02 2.10 9.23
CA TRP A 90 1.93 2.12 10.68
C TRP A 90 0.54 2.48 11.21
N VAL A 91 -0.16 3.42 10.58
CA VAL A 91 -1.49 3.88 11.01
C VAL A 91 -2.56 3.33 10.07
N PRO A 92 -3.20 2.19 10.39
CA PRO A 92 -4.32 1.71 9.62
C PRO A 92 -5.54 2.63 9.80
N ILE A 93 -6.37 2.71 8.76
CA ILE A 93 -7.67 3.38 8.84
C ILE A 93 -8.49 2.74 9.99
N PRO A 94 -9.24 3.54 10.78
CA PRO A 94 -10.06 3.00 11.85
C PRO A 94 -10.93 1.85 11.37
N LEU A 95 -10.79 0.69 12.02
CA LEU A 95 -11.46 -0.56 11.63
C LEU A 95 -12.99 -0.42 11.58
N VAL A 96 -13.54 0.50 12.36
CA VAL A 96 -14.98 0.81 12.41
C VAL A 96 -15.52 1.36 11.09
N TYR A 97 -14.73 2.10 10.30
CA TYR A 97 -15.25 2.72 9.07
C TYR A 97 -15.67 1.69 8.02
N PRO A 98 -14.81 0.72 7.64
CA PRO A 98 -15.26 -0.36 6.75
C PRO A 98 -16.37 -1.21 7.36
N GLN A 99 -16.36 -1.45 8.67
CA GLN A 99 -17.37 -2.26 9.35
C GLN A 99 -18.78 -1.67 9.22
N VAL A 100 -18.93 -0.36 9.46
CA VAL A 100 -20.23 0.32 9.33
C VAL A 100 -20.72 0.31 7.89
N VAL A 101 -19.83 0.55 6.92
CA VAL A 101 -20.17 0.49 5.50
C VAL A 101 -20.61 -0.93 5.11
N PHE A 102 -19.88 -1.96 5.55
CA PHE A 102 -20.24 -3.35 5.30
C PHE A 102 -21.59 -3.75 5.90
N LEU A 103 -21.88 -3.29 7.12
CA LEU A 103 -23.15 -3.54 7.77
C LEU A 103 -24.31 -2.89 7.00
N ALA A 104 -24.16 -1.61 6.62
CA ALA A 104 -25.17 -0.87 5.88
C ALA A 104 -25.48 -1.48 4.50
N VAL A 105 -24.42 -1.85 3.76
CA VAL A 105 -24.60 -2.47 2.43
C VAL A 105 -25.23 -3.85 2.56
N ARG A 106 -24.78 -4.68 3.51
CA ARG A 106 -25.34 -6.02 3.72
C ARG A 106 -26.77 -5.99 4.22
N SER A 107 -27.12 -5.09 5.14
CA SER A 107 -28.49 -4.97 5.65
C SER A 107 -29.45 -4.52 4.55
N TYR A 108 -29.04 -3.58 3.69
CA TYR A 108 -29.82 -3.16 2.53
C TYR A 108 -30.13 -4.35 1.60
N PHE A 109 -29.10 -5.09 1.17
CA PHE A 109 -29.32 -6.24 0.28
C PHE A 109 -30.07 -7.39 0.96
N PHE A 110 -29.86 -7.61 2.26
CA PHE A 110 -30.61 -8.60 3.03
C PHE A 110 -32.12 -8.28 3.03
N LEU A 111 -32.48 -7.01 3.24
CA LEU A 111 -33.87 -6.57 3.16
C LEU A 111 -34.42 -6.68 1.74
N CYS A 112 -33.65 -6.30 0.71
CA CYS A 112 -34.07 -6.46 -0.68
C CYS A 112 -34.30 -7.92 -1.09
N LEU A 113 -33.50 -8.86 -0.57
CA LEU A 113 -33.66 -10.29 -0.84
C LEU A 113 -35.03 -10.81 -0.40
N ILE A 114 -35.57 -10.31 0.70
CA ILE A 114 -36.90 -10.69 1.22
C ILE A 114 -37.99 -9.87 0.52
N ALA A 115 -37.81 -8.54 0.46
CA ALA A 115 -38.86 -7.62 0.00
C ALA A 115 -39.12 -7.68 -1.52
N ARG A 116 -38.16 -8.15 -2.33
CA ARG A 116 -38.27 -8.21 -3.80
C ARG A 116 -38.43 -9.63 -4.34
N GLN A 117 -38.80 -10.59 -3.49
CA GLN A 117 -39.19 -11.91 -4.00
C GLN A 117 -40.49 -11.78 -4.80
N SER A 118 -40.45 -12.18 -6.07
CA SER A 118 -41.65 -12.34 -6.88
C SER A 118 -42.37 -13.61 -6.42
N VAL A 119 -43.39 -13.46 -5.58
CA VAL A 119 -44.22 -14.59 -5.15
C VAL A 119 -45.10 -15.00 -6.33
N LEU A 120 -44.99 -16.25 -6.78
CA LEU A 120 -46.01 -16.88 -7.63
C LEU A 120 -47.24 -17.11 -6.76
N ILE A 121 -48.22 -16.23 -6.87
CA ILE A 121 -49.55 -16.46 -6.30
C ILE A 121 -50.28 -17.34 -7.32
N ASP A 122 -50.63 -18.56 -6.92
CA ASP A 122 -51.45 -19.55 -7.65
C ASP A 122 -50.84 -20.29 -8.86
N GLY A 123 -49.52 -20.25 -9.06
CA GLY A 123 -48.85 -21.05 -10.10
C GLY A 123 -48.87 -20.44 -11.51
N GLU A 124 -49.38 -19.22 -11.65
CA GLU A 124 -49.17 -18.36 -12.83
C GLU A 124 -48.14 -17.26 -12.53
N PRO A 125 -47.30 -16.89 -13.51
CA PRO A 125 -46.36 -15.79 -13.35
C PRO A 125 -47.12 -14.49 -13.02
N PRO A 126 -46.62 -13.66 -12.09
CA PRO A 126 -47.31 -12.43 -11.70
C PRO A 126 -47.48 -11.53 -12.93
N GLN A 127 -48.73 -11.29 -13.32
CA GLN A 127 -49.06 -10.18 -14.22
C GLN A 127 -48.96 -8.89 -13.41
N ASP A 128 -47.91 -8.10 -13.62
CA ASP A 128 -48.05 -6.65 -13.52
C ASP A 128 -46.92 -5.86 -14.22
N PRO A 129 -47.22 -4.63 -14.66
CA PRO A 129 -46.55 -3.93 -15.74
C PRO A 129 -45.23 -3.35 -15.24
N SER A 130 -44.13 -3.86 -15.78
CA SER A 130 -42.88 -3.10 -15.71
C SER A 130 -43.02 -1.86 -16.60
N PRO A 131 -42.83 -0.61 -16.11
CA PRO A 131 -42.84 0.58 -16.96
C PRO A 131 -41.68 0.62 -17.97
N LEU A 132 -40.76 -0.35 -17.89
CA LEU A 132 -39.65 -0.55 -18.81
C LEU A 132 -39.87 -1.71 -19.81
N ALA A 133 -40.99 -2.43 -19.72
CA ALA A 133 -41.37 -3.47 -20.69
C ALA A 133 -42.23 -2.92 -21.83
N GLY A 134 -42.11 -1.62 -22.12
CA GLY A 134 -42.63 -1.06 -23.35
C GLY A 134 -41.79 -1.54 -24.53
N ARG A 135 -42.42 -2.30 -25.43
CA ARG A 135 -42.07 -2.41 -26.87
C ARG A 135 -41.15 -3.57 -27.25
N SER A 136 -41.71 -4.77 -27.36
CA SER A 136 -41.16 -5.77 -28.29
C SER A 136 -42.21 -6.78 -28.78
N ASP A 137 -43.39 -6.31 -29.19
CA ASP A 137 -44.37 -7.15 -29.90
C ASP A 137 -44.68 -6.55 -31.28
N TYR A 138 -43.72 -6.69 -32.19
CA TYR A 138 -43.91 -6.64 -33.64
C TYR A 138 -43.05 -7.73 -34.27
N ALA A 139 -43.45 -8.99 -34.14
CA ALA A 139 -42.96 -10.08 -34.98
C ALA A 139 -44.01 -11.21 -35.03
N GLN A 140 -44.97 -11.06 -35.95
CA GLN A 140 -45.73 -12.16 -36.58
C GLN A 140 -44.72 -13.22 -37.13
N PRO A 141 -45.05 -14.53 -37.26
CA PRO A 141 -46.02 -14.94 -38.30
C PRO A 141 -46.78 -16.27 -38.14
N ASN A 142 -47.74 -16.42 -39.07
CA ASN A 142 -48.51 -17.58 -39.55
C ASN A 142 -49.83 -17.88 -38.84
#